data_AF-A0A9X3RR88-F1
#
_entry.id   AF-A0A9X3RR88-F1
#
_cell.length_a   1.000
_cell.length_b   1.000
_cell.length_c   1.000
_cell.angle_alpha   90.00
_cell.angle_beta   90.00
_cell.angle_gamma   90.00
#
_symmetry.space_group_name_H-M   'P 1'
#
loop_
_entity.id
_entity.type
_entity.pdbx_description
1 polymer ?
#
loop_
_entity_poly.entity_id
_entity_poly.type
_entity_poly.pdbx_seq_one_letter_code
_entity_poly.pdbx_strand_id
1 'polypeptide(L)'
;MSFRTDVSTMNQAASNVDRVKNEVQGELSRLRGVVEEVSGSWKGQAQASFHSLMQRWDDNARKLNEALQSIADNIRANAGDFDSTDADNASTFNV
;
A
#
# COMPACT_ATOMS: atom_id res chain seq x y z
N MET A 1 -28.93 -10.80 -1.72
CA MET A 1 -27.88 -11.18 -0.74
C MET A 1 -26.45 -11.03 -1.29
N SER A 2 -26.25 -11.02 -2.63
CA SER A 2 -24.91 -10.84 -3.24
C SER A 2 -24.26 -9.49 -2.95
N PHE A 3 -24.95 -8.37 -3.16
CA PHE A 3 -24.35 -7.03 -3.13
C PHE A 3 -23.71 -6.60 -1.79
N ARG A 4 -24.38 -6.87 -0.66
CA ARG A 4 -23.79 -6.64 0.69
C ARG A 4 -22.54 -7.50 0.92
N THR A 5 -22.48 -8.67 0.30
CA THR A 5 -21.31 -9.56 0.35
C THR A 5 -20.16 -8.98 -0.49
N ASP A 6 -20.48 -8.36 -1.64
CA ASP A 6 -19.48 -7.72 -2.52
C ASP A 6 -18.81 -6.53 -1.82
N VAL A 7 -19.58 -5.60 -1.24
CA VAL A 7 -19.04 -4.45 -0.47
C VAL A 7 -18.19 -4.91 0.71
N SER A 8 -18.65 -5.91 1.47
CA SER A 8 -17.87 -6.51 2.57
C SER A 8 -16.54 -7.10 2.07
N THR A 9 -16.55 -7.78 0.93
CA THR A 9 -15.35 -8.38 0.33
C THR A 9 -14.36 -7.31 -0.11
N MET A 10 -14.84 -6.21 -0.69
CA MET A 10 -13.99 -5.07 -1.08
C MET A 10 -13.34 -4.41 0.14
N ASN A 11 -14.09 -4.17 1.22
CA ASN A 11 -13.54 -3.62 2.45
C ASN A 11 -12.47 -4.55 3.07
N GLN A 12 -12.69 -5.86 3.04
CA GLN A 12 -11.68 -6.84 3.48
C GLN A 12 -10.44 -6.80 2.59
N ALA A 13 -10.60 -6.67 1.26
CA ALA A 13 -9.48 -6.53 0.35
C ALA A 13 -8.66 -5.25 0.61
N ALA A 14 -9.31 -4.11 0.87
CA ALA A 14 -8.63 -2.87 1.24
C ALA A 14 -7.85 -3.02 2.55
N SER A 15 -8.45 -3.62 3.57
CA SER A 15 -7.77 -3.90 4.85
C SER A 15 -6.57 -4.84 4.68
N ASN A 16 -6.69 -5.83 3.79
CA ASN A 16 -5.58 -6.71 3.44
C ASN A 16 -4.43 -5.95 2.77
N VAL A 17 -4.73 -5.01 1.87
CA VAL A 17 -3.72 -4.15 1.24
C VAL A 17 -3.02 -3.25 2.27
N ASP A 18 -3.75 -2.68 3.24
CA ASP A 18 -3.14 -1.91 4.33
C ASP A 18 -2.18 -2.76 5.17
N ARG A 19 -2.57 -4.00 5.47
CA ARG A 19 -1.72 -4.94 6.19
C ARG A 19 -0.43 -5.23 5.43
N VAL A 20 -0.54 -5.57 4.13
CA VAL A 20 0.61 -5.81 3.25
C VAL A 20 1.50 -4.58 3.16
N LYS A 21 0.92 -3.38 3.07
CA LYS A 21 1.67 -2.11 3.11
C LYS A 21 2.50 -1.99 4.38
N ASN A 22 1.92 -2.27 5.55
CA ASN A 22 2.64 -2.20 6.82
C ASN A 22 3.75 -3.26 6.91
N GLU A 23 3.51 -4.48 6.41
CA GLU A 23 4.53 -5.54 6.32
C GLU A 23 5.69 -5.13 5.43
N VAL A 24 5.39 -4.58 4.25
CA VAL A 24 6.40 -4.03 3.32
C VAL A 24 7.22 -2.94 3.99
N GLN A 25 6.58 -2.00 4.70
CA GLN A 25 7.31 -0.96 5.45
C GLN A 25 8.25 -1.55 6.49
N GLY A 26 7.80 -2.56 7.24
CA GLY A 26 8.63 -3.27 8.21
C GLY A 26 9.85 -3.93 7.58
N GLU A 27 9.67 -4.64 6.46
CA GLU A 27 10.78 -5.26 5.74
C GLU A 27 11.72 -4.23 5.13
N LEU A 28 11.20 -3.11 4.64
CA LEU A 28 12.04 -2.02 4.12
C LEU A 28 12.93 -1.43 5.22
N SER A 29 12.38 -1.22 6.42
CA SER A 29 13.14 -0.77 7.60
C SER A 29 14.17 -1.81 8.03
N ARG A 30 13.81 -3.09 8.03
CA ARG A 30 14.73 -4.19 8.36
C ARG A 30 15.90 -4.25 7.38
N LEU A 31 15.64 -4.18 6.07
CA LEU A 31 16.69 -4.23 5.07
C LEU A 31 17.62 -3.02 5.17
N ARG A 32 17.08 -1.82 5.42
CA ARG A 32 17.88 -0.62 5.69
C ARG A 32 18.85 -0.83 6.86
N GLY A 33 18.37 -1.41 7.96
CA GLY A 33 19.22 -1.71 9.13
C GLY A 33 20.37 -2.66 8.79
N VAL A 34 20.09 -3.73 8.03
CA VAL A 34 21.14 -4.65 7.54
C VAL A 34 22.15 -3.90 6.68
N VAL A 35 21.68 -3.08 5.74
CA VAL A 35 22.56 -2.31 4.84
C VAL A 35 23.44 -1.32 5.62
N GLU A 36 22.90 -0.66 6.65
CA GLU A 36 23.65 0.22 7.55
C GLU A 36 24.71 -0.55 8.36
N GLU A 37 24.40 -1.76 8.84
CA GLU A 37 25.37 -2.63 9.53
C GLU A 37 26.57 -2.98 8.63
N VAL A 38 26.31 -3.36 7.37
CA VAL A 38 27.39 -3.71 6.44
C VAL A 38 28.16 -2.47 5.95
N SER A 39 27.52 -1.29 5.97
CA SER A 39 28.13 -0.03 5.48
C SER A 39 29.43 0.33 6.20
N GLY A 40 29.61 -0.10 7.45
CA GLY A 40 30.85 0.07 8.21
C GLY A 40 32.08 -0.54 7.54
N SER A 41 31.88 -1.56 6.71
CA SER A 41 32.92 -2.23 5.92
C SER A 41 33.18 -1.62 4.54
N TRP A 42 32.33 -0.69 4.07
CA TRP A 42 32.38 -0.13 2.71
C TRP A 42 33.05 1.25 2.65
N LYS A 43 33.96 1.56 3.59
CA LYS A 43 34.65 2.87 3.63
C LYS A 43 35.59 3.06 2.42
N GLY A 44 35.57 4.27 1.85
CA GLY A 44 36.42 4.65 0.71
C GLY A 44 35.63 4.76 -0.60
N GLN A 45 36.22 4.31 -1.72
CA GLN A 45 35.66 4.45 -3.08
C GLN A 45 34.23 3.89 -3.25
N ALA A 46 33.81 2.95 -2.41
CA ALA A 46 32.47 2.34 -2.41
C ALA A 46 31.37 3.23 -1.78
N GLN A 47 31.75 4.32 -1.10
CA GLN A 47 30.81 5.20 -0.38
C GLN A 47 29.84 5.93 -1.33
N ALA A 48 30.30 6.32 -2.52
CA ALA A 48 29.44 6.94 -3.54
C ALA A 48 28.41 5.95 -4.10
N SER A 49 28.83 4.70 -4.38
CA SER A 49 27.93 3.63 -4.85
C SER A 49 26.90 3.26 -3.78
N PHE A 50 27.30 3.22 -2.51
CA PHE A 50 26.39 3.01 -1.39
C PHE A 50 25.35 4.12 -1.29
N HIS A 51 25.78 5.38 -1.36
CA HIS A 51 24.85 6.51 -1.30
C HIS A 51 23.82 6.46 -2.44
N SER A 52 24.27 6.17 -3.66
CA SER A 52 23.38 5.99 -4.82
C SER A 52 22.41 4.83 -4.63
N LEU A 53 22.87 3.70 -4.08
CA LEU A 53 22.01 2.57 -3.74
C LEU A 53 20.93 2.97 -2.73
N MET A 54 21.30 3.67 -1.67
CA MET A 54 20.35 4.13 -0.64
C MET A 54 19.33 5.13 -1.20
N GLN A 55 19.73 6.04 -2.09
CA GLN A 55 18.79 6.94 -2.76
C GLN A 55 17.77 6.18 -3.62
N ARG A 56 18.25 5.21 -4.42
CA ARG A 56 17.36 4.39 -5.27
C ARG A 56 16.43 3.52 -4.41
N TRP A 57 16.95 3.01 -3.30
CA TRP A 57 16.18 2.26 -2.33
C TRP A 57 15.02 3.09 -1.76
N ASP A 58 15.31 4.30 -1.29
CA ASP A 58 14.30 5.21 -0.73
C ASP A 58 13.23 5.60 -1.76
N ASP A 59 13.64 5.83 -3.00
CA ASP A 59 12.71 6.13 -4.08
C ASP A 59 11.80 4.93 -4.40
N ASN A 60 12.35 3.72 -4.46
CA ASN A 60 11.58 2.50 -4.70
C ASN A 60 10.62 2.20 -3.54
N ALA A 61 11.08 2.37 -2.30
CA ALA A 61 10.28 2.22 -1.09
C ALA A 61 9.08 3.18 -1.09
N ARG A 62 9.31 4.44 -1.43
CA ARG A 62 8.25 5.46 -1.55
C ARG A 62 7.24 5.09 -2.64
N LYS A 63 7.72 4.76 -3.84
CA LYS A 63 6.85 4.36 -4.97
C LYS A 63 5.98 3.15 -4.64
N LEU A 64 6.55 2.15 -3.96
CA LEU A 64 5.79 0.97 -3.53
C LEU A 64 4.70 1.34 -2.51
N ASN A 65 5.02 2.19 -1.54
CA ASN A 65 4.04 2.68 -0.57
C ASN A 65 2.91 3.48 -1.22
N GLU A 66 3.24 4.38 -2.15
CA GLU A 66 2.27 5.17 -2.91
C GLU A 66 1.35 4.26 -3.75
N ALA A 67 1.92 3.23 -4.40
CA ALA A 67 1.14 2.27 -5.18
C ALA A 67 0.18 1.46 -4.30
N LEU A 68 0.63 0.95 -3.16
CA LEU A 68 -0.23 0.19 -2.23
C LEU A 68 -1.34 1.07 -1.63
N GLN A 69 -1.02 2.31 -1.28
CA GLN A 69 -2.02 3.27 -0.81
C GLN A 69 -3.08 3.54 -1.89
N SER A 70 -2.65 3.80 -3.13
CA SER A 70 -3.54 4.02 -4.26
C SER A 70 -4.45 2.82 -4.51
N ILE A 71 -3.94 1.59 -4.41
CA ILE A 71 -4.75 0.38 -4.54
C ILE A 71 -5.80 0.32 -3.44
N ALA A 72 -5.44 0.55 -2.18
CA ALA A 72 -6.38 0.54 -1.06
C ALA A 72 -7.48 1.61 -1.23
N ASP A 73 -7.10 2.82 -1.63
CA ASP A 73 -8.04 3.92 -1.84
C ASP A 73 -8.98 3.65 -3.01
N ASN A 74 -8.48 3.08 -4.12
CA ASN A 74 -9.33 2.65 -5.23
C ASN A 74 -10.35 1.59 -4.79
N ILE A 75 -9.93 0.59 -4.01
CA ILE A 75 -10.85 -0.45 -3.52
C ILE A 75 -11.96 0.17 -2.64
N ARG A 76 -11.60 1.09 -1.73
CA ARG A 76 -12.58 1.78 -0.86
C ARG A 76 -13.51 2.69 -1.65
N ALA A 77 -12.99 3.43 -2.63
CA ALA A 77 -13.80 4.30 -3.48
C ALA A 77 -14.86 3.49 -4.23
N ASN A 78 -14.45 2.38 -4.88
CA ASN A 78 -15.40 1.49 -5.54
C ASN A 78 -16.44 0.93 -4.55
N ALA A 79 -16.04 0.53 -3.34
CA ALA A 79 -16.97 0.05 -2.32
C ALA A 79 -18.01 1.11 -1.90
N GLY A 80 -17.60 2.37 -1.79
CA GLY A 80 -18.49 3.50 -1.48
C GLY A 80 -19.45 3.84 -2.63
N ASP A 81 -18.96 3.83 -3.87
CA ASP A 81 -19.79 4.04 -5.06
C ASP A 81 -20.88 2.96 -5.19
N PHE A 82 -20.55 1.71 -4.85
CA PHE A 82 -21.52 0.62 -4.81
C PHE A 82 -22.59 0.81 -3.73
N ASP A 83 -22.23 1.27 -2.53
CA ASP A 83 -23.19 1.52 -1.43
C ASP A 83 -24.13 2.69 -1.74
N SER A 84 -23.59 3.79 -2.30
CA SER A 84 -24.39 4.94 -2.73
C SER A 84 -25.38 4.58 -3.85
N THR A 85 -24.92 3.82 -4.85
CA THR A 85 -25.78 3.39 -5.97
C THR A 85 -26.92 2.47 -5.51
N ASP A 86 -26.68 1.60 -4.52
CA ASP A 86 -27.73 0.76 -3.94
C ASP A 86 -28.76 1.60 -3.17
N ALA A 87 -28.32 2.56 -2.35
CA ALA A 87 -29.20 3.45 -1.62
C ALA A 87 -30.11 4.27 -2.55
N ASP A 88 -29.55 4.81 -3.63
CA ASP A 88 -30.30 5.58 -4.63
C ASP A 88 -31.33 4.70 -5.36
N ASN A 89 -30.95 3.48 -5.76
CA ASN A 89 -31.88 2.53 -6.38
C ASN A 89 -32.99 2.11 -5.41
N ALA A 90 -32.65 1.78 -4.17
CA ALA A 90 -33.63 1.39 -3.15
C ALA A 90 -34.63 2.50 -2.80
N SER A 91 -34.20 3.77 -2.84
CA SER A 91 -35.10 4.92 -2.64
C SER A 91 -36.03 5.12 -3.85
N THR A 92 -35.55 4.86 -5.06
CA THR A 92 -36.33 4.97 -6.31
C THR A 92 -37.40 3.89 -6.45
N PHE A 93 -37.20 2.70 -5.88
CA PHE A 93 -38.22 1.63 -5.86
C PHE A 93 -39.27 1.78 -4.76
N ASN A 94 -39.08 2.72 -3.81
CA ASN A 94 -40.03 3.01 -2.73
C ASN A 94 -40.93 4.23 -3.02
N VAL A 95 -40.94 4.73 -4.26
CA VAL A 95 -41.88 5.73 -4.81
C VAL A 95 -42.66 5.14 -5.97
#